data_AF-A0A7W9M4L3-F1
#
_entry.id   AF-A0A7W9M4L3-F1
#
_cell.length_a   1.000
_cell.length_b   1.000
_cell.length_c   1.000
_cell.angle_alpha   90.00
_cell.angle_beta   90.00
_cell.angle_gamma   90.00
#
_symmetry.space_group_name_H-M   'P 1'
#
loop_
_entity.id
_entity.type
_entity.pdbx_description
1 polymer ?
#
loop_
_entity_poly.entity_id
_entity_poly.type
_entity_poly.pdbx_seq_one_letter_code
_entity_poly.pdbx_strand_id
1 'polypeptide(L)'
;MPAGVRAVTRLLIDLDGEPGARDVGDLAVLAVRHAPVGAVDALAELLEVAGWILFEEERQVEAHRHNVAALALARAAGNRDLETLTLLTMSMQRAHVGRFGEALDLADVGAATTGSPRVRAMFALRRARAYSRMRLATPALRALDQSRAALEEDPSAPSWAWWIDEDELLAHRGAVLANLGRLSEAVPLLPDVPGPRFREVVRAMRYRTLVALGEWTGPPPVFTSPRARRTARSPVADLSTGC
;
A
#
# COMPACT_ATOMS: atom_id res chain seq x y z
N MET A 1 22.33 21.66 -2.55
CA MET A 1 21.16 21.67 -1.67
C MET A 1 20.17 20.52 -1.94
N PRO A 2 19.78 20.17 -3.18
CA PRO A 2 18.90 19.02 -3.45
C PRO A 2 19.44 17.68 -2.96
N ALA A 3 20.76 17.49 -2.97
CA ALA A 3 21.42 16.30 -2.42
C ALA A 3 21.13 16.08 -0.93
N GLY A 4 20.94 17.15 -0.15
CA GLY A 4 20.59 17.04 1.27
C GLY A 4 19.18 16.51 1.48
N VAL A 5 18.21 16.96 0.68
CA VAL A 5 16.83 16.47 0.73
C VAL A 5 16.78 14.99 0.38
N ARG A 6 17.42 14.57 -0.72
CA ARG A 6 17.44 13.15 -1.10
C ARG A 6 18.18 12.27 -0.08
N ALA A 7 19.22 12.78 0.57
CA ALA A 7 19.88 12.05 1.65
C ALA A 7 18.94 11.83 2.85
N VAL A 8 18.17 12.85 3.24
CA VAL A 8 17.15 12.72 4.29
C VAL A 8 16.03 11.77 3.87
N THR A 9 15.55 11.86 2.63
CA THR A 9 14.57 10.92 2.07
C THR A 9 15.05 9.47 2.19
N ARG A 10 16.31 9.20 1.82
CA ARG A 10 16.90 7.86 1.94
C ARG A 10 16.99 7.38 3.39
N LEU A 11 17.42 8.25 4.32
CA LEU A 11 17.44 7.93 5.75
C LEU A 11 16.04 7.57 6.27
N LEU A 12 14.99 8.26 5.83
CA LEU A 12 13.61 7.95 6.22
C LEU A 12 13.16 6.58 5.67
N ILE A 13 13.53 6.23 4.44
CA ILE A 13 13.24 4.91 3.86
C ILE A 13 13.95 3.81 4.66
N ASP A 14 15.24 4.01 4.96
CA ASP A 14 16.02 3.04 5.74
C ASP A 14 15.39 2.86 7.14
N LEU A 15 15.03 3.97 7.81
CA LEU A 15 14.34 3.93 9.11
C LEU A 15 12.96 3.26 9.07
N ASP A 16 12.16 3.47 8.03
CA ASP A 16 10.85 2.80 7.88
C ASP A 16 11.02 1.27 7.72
N GLY A 17 12.15 0.85 7.16
CA GLY A 17 12.53 -0.57 7.05
C GLY A 17 12.97 -1.22 8.37
N GLU A 18 13.40 -0.43 9.36
CA GLU A 18 13.90 -0.94 10.64
C GLU A 18 12.77 -1.41 11.57
N PRO A 19 12.72 -2.70 11.98
CA PRO A 19 11.61 -3.24 12.79
C PRO A 19 11.37 -2.53 14.12
N GLY A 20 12.40 -1.91 14.69
CA GLY A 20 12.34 -1.20 15.96
C GLY A 20 12.02 0.29 15.86
N ALA A 21 11.98 0.87 14.65
CA ALA A 21 11.82 2.31 14.48
C ALA A 21 10.44 2.78 14.93
N ARG A 22 10.43 3.89 15.66
CA ARG A 22 9.23 4.56 16.19
C ARG A 22 9.24 6.02 15.76
N ASP A 23 8.06 6.61 15.71
CA ASP A 23 7.86 8.04 15.48
C ASP A 23 8.50 8.55 14.16
N VAL A 24 8.61 7.65 13.16
CA VAL A 24 9.22 7.95 11.87
C VAL A 24 8.36 8.97 11.11
N GLY A 25 7.04 8.94 11.31
CA GLY A 25 6.13 9.95 10.76
C GLY A 25 6.40 11.35 11.30
N ASP A 26 6.80 11.49 12.57
CA ASP A 26 7.16 12.80 13.14
C ASP A 26 8.47 13.32 12.54
N LEU A 27 9.45 12.43 12.35
CA LEU A 27 10.68 12.75 11.63
C LEU A 27 10.41 13.15 10.17
N ALA A 28 9.51 12.44 9.48
CA ALA A 28 9.13 12.75 8.11
C ALA A 28 8.45 14.13 8.01
N VAL A 29 7.55 14.46 8.93
CA VAL A 29 6.91 15.79 9.00
C VAL A 29 7.94 16.88 9.27
N LEU A 30 8.90 16.62 10.18
CA LEU A 30 9.98 17.56 10.47
C LEU A 30 10.87 17.78 9.25
N ALA A 31 11.25 16.71 8.55
CA ALA A 31 12.05 16.77 7.33
C ALA A 31 11.36 17.62 6.24
N VAL A 32 10.07 17.41 6.02
CA VAL A 32 9.28 18.19 5.05
C VAL A 32 9.24 19.67 5.43
N ARG A 33 9.05 20.01 6.70
CA ARG A 33 9.02 21.41 7.18
C ARG A 33 10.34 22.14 6.97
N HIS A 34 11.46 21.44 7.04
CA HIS A 34 12.79 22.01 6.89
C HIS A 34 13.37 21.87 5.47
N ALA A 35 12.62 21.29 4.54
CA ALA A 35 13.07 21.15 3.17
C ALA A 35 13.16 22.52 2.47
N PRO A 36 14.27 22.81 1.74
CA PRO A 36 14.44 24.07 1.04
C PRO A 36 13.46 24.20 -0.13
N VAL A 37 12.86 25.39 -0.28
CA VAL A 37 11.82 25.71 -1.28
C VAL A 37 12.28 25.52 -2.74
N GLY A 38 13.59 25.56 -3.02
CA GLY A 38 14.14 25.49 -4.37
C GLY A 38 14.36 24.09 -4.96
N ALA A 39 14.09 23.02 -4.22
CA ALA A 39 14.37 21.64 -4.65
C ALA A 39 13.09 20.87 -5.02
N VAL A 40 12.28 21.39 -5.95
CA VAL A 40 10.92 20.90 -6.26
C VAL A 40 10.84 19.38 -6.44
N ASP A 41 11.70 18.81 -7.27
CA ASP A 41 11.69 17.36 -7.55
C ASP A 41 12.09 16.52 -6.32
N ALA A 42 13.11 16.94 -5.58
CA ALA A 42 13.54 16.25 -4.36
C ALA A 42 12.52 16.41 -3.22
N LEU A 43 11.82 17.55 -3.15
CA LEU A 43 10.74 17.79 -2.21
C LEU A 43 9.52 16.91 -2.55
N ALA A 44 9.21 16.73 -3.83
CA ALA A 44 8.16 15.83 -4.26
C ALA A 44 8.43 14.39 -3.79
N GLU A 45 9.67 13.91 -3.95
CA GLU A 45 10.09 12.59 -3.48
C GLU A 45 9.98 12.46 -1.95
N LEU A 46 10.45 13.47 -1.21
CA LEU A 46 10.33 13.50 0.26
C LEU A 46 8.86 13.48 0.72
N LEU A 47 7.98 14.20 0.03
CA LEU A 47 6.55 14.25 0.34
C LEU A 47 5.85 12.91 0.05
N GLU A 48 6.24 12.19 -1.01
CA GLU A 48 5.72 10.85 -1.32
C GLU A 48 6.11 9.87 -0.21
N VAL A 49 7.39 9.84 0.16
CA VAL A 49 7.91 9.00 1.26
C VAL A 49 7.25 9.36 2.60
N ALA A 50 7.11 10.65 2.91
CA ALA A 50 6.38 11.07 4.11
C ALA A 50 4.91 10.61 4.06
N GLY A 51 4.27 10.70 2.89
CA GLY A 51 2.92 10.19 2.66
C GLY A 51 2.80 8.70 2.94
N TRP A 52 3.76 7.90 2.51
CA TRP A 52 3.84 6.46 2.79
C TRP A 52 4.00 6.16 4.29
N ILE A 53 4.97 6.79 4.95
CA ILE A 53 5.26 6.56 6.37
C ILE A 53 4.05 6.92 7.24
N LEU A 54 3.46 8.09 6.99
CA LEU A 54 2.26 8.56 7.69
C LEU A 54 1.06 7.62 7.45
N PHE A 55 0.97 7.02 6.27
CA PHE A 55 -0.05 6.02 5.96
C PHE A 55 0.15 4.74 6.78
N GLU A 56 1.37 4.20 6.88
CA GLU A 56 1.70 3.04 7.72
C GLU A 56 1.47 3.31 9.22
N GLU A 57 1.62 4.58 9.64
CA GLU A 57 1.36 5.04 11.00
C GLU A 57 -0.11 5.36 11.29
N GLU A 58 -1.02 5.10 10.36
CA GLU A 58 -2.45 5.40 10.49
C GLU A 58 -2.80 6.90 10.59
N ARG A 59 -1.88 7.79 10.23
CA ARG A 59 -2.07 9.26 10.16
C ARG A 59 -2.68 9.67 8.81
N GLN A 60 -3.86 9.13 8.52
CA GLN A 60 -4.46 9.12 7.18
C GLN A 60 -4.70 10.51 6.56
N VAL A 61 -5.10 11.50 7.37
CA VAL A 61 -5.36 12.86 6.87
C VAL A 61 -4.05 13.54 6.45
N GLU A 62 -2.99 13.36 7.24
CA GLU A 62 -1.67 13.93 6.94
C GLU A 62 -1.04 13.22 5.74
N ALA A 63 -1.09 11.89 5.70
CA ALA A 63 -0.64 11.08 4.57
C ALA A 63 -1.27 11.55 3.25
N HIS A 64 -2.57 11.81 3.26
CA HIS A 64 -3.27 12.31 2.08
C HIS A 64 -2.78 13.71 1.66
N ARG A 65 -2.62 14.64 2.62
CA ARG A 65 -2.12 16.01 2.32
C ARG A 65 -0.72 15.98 1.70
N HIS A 66 0.18 15.16 2.25
CA HIS A 66 1.54 15.04 1.74
C HIS A 66 1.55 14.46 0.32
N ASN A 67 0.77 13.41 0.06
CA ASN A 67 0.67 12.82 -1.28
C ASN A 67 0.03 13.77 -2.32
N VAL A 68 -0.95 14.60 -1.94
CA VAL A 68 -1.50 15.63 -2.84
C VAL A 68 -0.43 16.64 -3.23
N ALA A 69 0.38 17.08 -2.26
CA ALA A 69 1.50 17.99 -2.52
C ALA A 69 2.58 17.31 -3.39
N ALA A 70 2.94 16.06 -3.08
CA ALA A 70 3.88 15.26 -3.89
C ALA A 70 3.43 15.17 -5.34
N LEU A 71 2.16 14.81 -5.57
CA LEU A 71 1.59 14.67 -6.91
C LEU A 71 1.62 16.00 -7.69
N ALA A 72 1.30 17.11 -7.03
CA ALA A 72 1.33 18.44 -7.65
C ALA A 72 2.77 18.83 -8.07
N LEU A 73 3.75 18.61 -7.19
CA LEU A 73 5.15 18.93 -7.47
C LEU A 73 5.76 17.98 -8.52
N ALA A 74 5.45 16.68 -8.47
CA ALA A 74 5.90 15.71 -9.46
C ALA A 74 5.41 16.09 -10.87
N ARG A 75 4.14 16.48 -10.99
CA ARG A 75 3.57 16.99 -12.25
C ARG A 75 4.24 18.28 -12.72
N ALA A 76 4.46 19.23 -11.82
CA ALA A 76 5.12 20.49 -12.13
C ALA A 76 6.58 20.28 -12.59
N ALA A 77 7.27 19.29 -12.02
CA ALA A 77 8.63 18.92 -12.39
C ALA A 77 8.71 18.01 -13.64
N GLY A 78 7.57 17.52 -14.15
CA GLY A 78 7.54 16.54 -15.25
C GLY A 78 8.03 15.13 -14.85
N ASN A 79 8.14 14.84 -13.55
CA ASN A 79 8.59 13.55 -13.04
C ASN A 79 7.45 12.51 -13.09
N ARG A 80 7.34 11.80 -14.22
CA ARG A 80 6.28 10.83 -14.47
C ARG A 80 6.35 9.57 -13.60
N ASP A 81 7.55 9.14 -13.24
CA ASP A 81 7.73 7.97 -12.38
C ASP A 81 7.21 8.24 -10.97
N LEU A 82 7.55 9.41 -10.42
CA LEU A 82 7.08 9.82 -9.11
C LEU A 82 5.58 10.13 -9.10
N GLU A 83 5.05 10.74 -10.16
CA GLU A 83 3.60 10.90 -10.34
C GLU A 83 2.89 9.54 -10.28
N THR A 84 3.42 8.55 -11.01
CA THR A 84 2.83 7.21 -11.08
C THR A 84 2.89 6.49 -9.73
N LEU A 85 4.03 6.55 -9.04
CA LEU A 85 4.18 6.01 -7.68
C LEU A 85 3.19 6.68 -6.72
N THR A 86 3.08 8.01 -6.75
CA THR A 86 2.18 8.75 -5.88
C THR A 86 0.71 8.37 -6.11
N LEU A 87 0.29 8.20 -7.37
CA LEU A 87 -1.07 7.72 -7.70
C LEU A 87 -1.33 6.30 -7.14
N LEU A 88 -0.33 5.43 -7.21
CA LEU A 88 -0.41 4.07 -6.68
C LEU A 88 -0.56 4.06 -5.15
N THR A 89 0.21 4.90 -4.45
CA THR A 89 0.13 5.10 -2.99
C THR A 89 -1.21 5.71 -2.58
N MET A 90 -1.65 6.76 -3.27
CA MET A 90 -2.94 7.42 -3.01
C MET A 90 -4.14 6.48 -3.23
N SER A 91 -4.12 5.68 -4.30
CA SER A 91 -5.20 4.69 -4.56
C SER A 91 -5.35 3.72 -3.38
N MET A 92 -4.23 3.19 -2.88
CA MET A 92 -4.22 2.33 -1.69
C MET A 92 -4.76 3.06 -0.45
N GLN A 93 -4.32 4.29 -0.21
CA GLN A 93 -4.77 5.12 0.92
C GLN A 93 -6.28 5.37 0.86
N ARG A 94 -6.81 5.71 -0.31
CA ARG A 94 -8.24 5.95 -0.53
C ARG A 94 -9.09 4.72 -0.27
N ALA A 95 -8.65 3.56 -0.76
CA ALA A 95 -9.30 2.29 -0.46
C ALA A 95 -9.22 2.00 1.04
N HIS A 96 -8.10 2.31 1.70
CA HIS A 96 -7.90 2.11 3.13
C HIS A 96 -8.98 2.79 3.98
N VAL A 97 -9.26 4.06 3.69
CA VAL A 97 -10.25 4.89 4.39
C VAL A 97 -11.68 4.74 3.85
N GLY A 98 -11.95 3.78 2.97
CA GLY A 98 -13.30 3.49 2.46
C GLY A 98 -13.78 4.41 1.33
N ARG A 99 -12.93 5.27 0.79
CA ARG A 99 -13.22 6.11 -0.38
C ARG A 99 -12.93 5.33 -1.66
N PHE A 100 -13.73 4.28 -1.91
CA PHE A 100 -13.42 3.31 -2.97
C PHE A 100 -13.53 3.87 -4.39
N GLY A 101 -14.47 4.77 -4.67
CA GLY A 101 -14.58 5.42 -5.98
C GLY A 101 -13.29 6.16 -6.36
N GLU A 102 -12.82 7.05 -5.48
CA GLU A 102 -11.54 7.75 -5.68
C GLU A 102 -10.34 6.81 -5.79
N ALA A 103 -10.36 5.69 -5.05
CA ALA A 103 -9.30 4.70 -5.14
C ALA A 103 -9.23 4.08 -6.55
N LEU A 104 -10.39 3.78 -7.14
CA LEU A 104 -10.51 3.25 -8.49
C LEU A 104 -10.12 4.30 -9.52
N ASP A 105 -10.61 5.54 -9.39
CA ASP A 105 -10.27 6.64 -10.31
C ASP A 105 -8.75 6.88 -10.37
N LEU A 106 -8.09 6.93 -9.21
CA LEU A 106 -6.64 7.08 -9.13
C LEU A 106 -5.89 5.90 -9.77
N ALA A 107 -6.41 4.68 -9.60
CA ALA A 107 -5.83 3.50 -10.19
C ALA A 107 -5.98 3.47 -11.72
N ASP A 108 -7.13 3.93 -12.23
CA ASP A 108 -7.39 4.00 -13.66
C ASP A 108 -6.54 5.08 -14.34
N VAL A 109 -6.40 6.26 -13.72
CA VAL A 109 -5.49 7.31 -14.21
C VAL A 109 -4.05 6.80 -14.27
N GLY A 110 -3.54 6.23 -13.18
CA GLY A 110 -2.16 5.75 -13.15
C GLY A 110 -1.89 4.59 -14.11
N ALA A 111 -2.86 3.68 -14.27
CA ALA A 111 -2.78 2.61 -15.25
C ALA A 111 -2.79 3.15 -16.69
N ALA A 112 -3.57 4.19 -16.98
CA ALA A 112 -3.64 4.78 -18.32
C ALA A 112 -2.34 5.50 -18.72
N THR A 113 -1.61 6.07 -17.76
CA THR A 113 -0.41 6.88 -18.04
C THR A 113 0.91 6.12 -17.98
N THR A 114 0.95 4.94 -17.37
CA THR A 114 2.19 4.16 -17.28
C THR A 114 2.51 3.42 -18.59
N GLY A 115 3.80 3.40 -18.95
CA GLY A 115 4.33 2.56 -20.03
C GLY A 115 4.68 1.14 -19.58
N SER A 116 4.85 0.91 -18.28
CA SER A 116 5.33 -0.37 -17.72
C SER A 116 4.18 -1.37 -17.51
N PRO A 117 4.22 -2.55 -18.15
CA PRO A 117 3.30 -3.66 -17.85
C PRO A 117 3.28 -4.03 -16.36
N ARG A 118 4.43 -4.08 -15.70
CA ARG A 118 4.53 -4.39 -14.26
C ARG A 118 3.80 -3.36 -13.42
N VAL A 119 3.98 -2.07 -13.69
CA VAL A 119 3.27 -1.01 -12.97
C VAL A 119 1.77 -1.04 -13.26
N ARG A 120 1.36 -1.35 -14.50
CA ARG A 120 -0.05 -1.57 -14.86
C ARG A 120 -0.66 -2.73 -14.06
N ALA A 121 0.12 -3.80 -13.82
CA ALA A 121 -0.25 -4.91 -12.95
C ALA A 121 -0.54 -4.45 -11.52
N MET A 122 0.35 -3.62 -10.96
CA MET A 122 0.21 -3.08 -9.60
C MET A 122 -1.08 -2.26 -9.45
N PHE A 123 -1.48 -1.49 -10.47
CA PHE A 123 -2.78 -0.81 -10.48
C PHE A 123 -3.97 -1.78 -10.57
N ALA A 124 -3.85 -2.88 -11.33
CA ALA A 124 -4.85 -3.95 -11.31
C ALA A 124 -5.01 -4.56 -9.91
N LEU A 125 -3.91 -4.74 -9.20
CA LEU A 125 -3.92 -5.18 -7.80
C LEU A 125 -4.63 -4.18 -6.88
N ARG A 126 -4.40 -2.86 -7.07
CA ARG A 126 -5.13 -1.82 -6.31
C ARG A 126 -6.64 -1.90 -6.56
N ARG A 127 -7.05 -2.05 -7.82
CA ARG A 127 -8.47 -2.26 -8.19
C ARG A 127 -9.05 -3.51 -7.52
N ALA A 128 -8.35 -4.64 -7.58
CA ALA A 128 -8.77 -5.88 -6.93
C ALA A 128 -9.02 -5.69 -5.44
N ARG A 129 -8.09 -5.00 -4.75
CA ARG A 129 -8.22 -4.71 -3.31
C ARG A 129 -9.40 -3.79 -3.02
N ALA A 130 -9.64 -2.76 -3.83
CA ALA A 130 -10.81 -1.88 -3.69
C ALA A 130 -12.12 -2.66 -3.90
N TYR A 131 -12.27 -3.36 -5.03
CA TYR A 131 -13.46 -4.17 -5.35
C TYR A 131 -13.76 -5.22 -4.28
N SER A 132 -12.73 -5.90 -3.76
CA SER A 132 -12.92 -6.91 -2.71
C SER A 132 -13.53 -6.34 -1.44
N ARG A 133 -13.13 -5.12 -1.04
CA ARG A 133 -13.68 -4.43 0.14
C ARG A 133 -15.09 -3.90 -0.09
N MET A 134 -15.48 -3.70 -1.34
CA MET A 134 -16.85 -3.40 -1.75
C MET A 134 -17.71 -4.67 -1.90
N ARG A 135 -17.16 -5.87 -1.64
CA ARG A 135 -17.82 -7.17 -1.84
C ARG A 135 -18.20 -7.47 -3.29
N LEU A 136 -17.53 -6.84 -4.25
CA LEU A 136 -17.74 -7.06 -5.67
C LEU A 136 -16.82 -8.20 -6.16
N ALA A 137 -17.26 -9.44 -5.99
CA ALA A 137 -16.44 -10.63 -6.27
C ALA A 137 -15.92 -10.71 -7.71
N THR A 138 -16.82 -10.59 -8.70
CA THR A 138 -16.46 -10.72 -10.12
C THR A 138 -15.40 -9.70 -10.58
N PRO A 139 -15.56 -8.38 -10.37
CA PRO A 139 -14.52 -7.43 -10.76
C PRO A 139 -13.25 -7.55 -9.91
N ALA A 140 -13.34 -7.95 -8.63
CA ALA A 140 -12.15 -8.19 -7.81
C ALA A 140 -11.27 -9.33 -8.36
N LEU A 141 -11.88 -10.48 -8.66
CA LEU A 141 -11.17 -11.64 -9.19
C LEU A 141 -10.61 -11.37 -10.59
N ARG A 142 -11.39 -10.71 -11.46
CA ARG A 142 -10.90 -10.29 -12.78
C ARG A 142 -9.68 -9.38 -12.70
N ALA A 143 -9.68 -8.44 -11.76
CA ALA A 143 -8.55 -7.53 -11.58
C ALA A 143 -7.30 -8.25 -11.01
N LEU A 144 -7.47 -9.29 -10.20
CA LEU A 144 -6.36 -10.17 -9.80
C LEU A 144 -5.76 -10.92 -10.99
N ASP A 145 -6.60 -11.50 -11.85
CA ASP A 145 -6.12 -12.22 -13.04
C ASP A 145 -5.34 -11.29 -13.98
N GLN A 146 -5.82 -10.05 -14.17
CA GLN A 146 -5.10 -9.02 -14.91
C GLN A 146 -3.74 -8.68 -14.27
N SER A 147 -3.69 -8.59 -12.93
CA SER A 147 -2.44 -8.33 -12.21
C SER A 147 -1.43 -9.47 -12.39
N ARG A 148 -1.89 -10.72 -12.34
CA ARG A 148 -1.01 -11.89 -12.46
C ARG A 148 -0.43 -12.05 -13.87
N ALA A 149 -1.25 -11.81 -14.89
CA ALA A 149 -0.82 -11.92 -16.29
C ALA A 149 0.26 -10.91 -16.69
N ALA A 150 0.48 -9.86 -15.89
CA ALA A 150 1.42 -8.79 -16.19
C ALA A 150 2.70 -8.82 -15.32
N LEU A 151 2.93 -9.89 -14.53
CA LEU A 151 4.20 -10.14 -13.84
C LEU A 151 5.20 -10.92 -14.69
N GLU A 152 5.41 -10.45 -15.91
CA GLU A 152 6.50 -10.92 -16.76
C GLU A 152 7.75 -10.05 -16.55
N GLU A 153 8.84 -10.40 -17.23
CA GLU A 153 10.04 -9.58 -17.27
C GLU A 153 9.70 -8.24 -17.93
N ASP A 154 9.93 -7.13 -17.20
CA ASP A 154 9.60 -5.79 -17.65
C ASP A 154 10.84 -4.88 -17.52
N PRO A 155 11.64 -4.75 -18.58
CA PRO A 155 12.80 -3.86 -18.60
C PRO A 155 12.45 -2.37 -18.44
N SER A 156 11.18 -2.01 -18.67
CA SER A 156 10.69 -0.63 -18.50
C SER A 156 10.19 -0.34 -17.08
N ALA A 157 10.18 -1.34 -16.20
CA ALA A 157 9.74 -1.17 -14.83
C ALA A 157 10.70 -0.23 -14.07
N PRO A 158 10.20 0.82 -13.40
CA PRO A 158 11.04 1.67 -12.57
C PRO A 158 11.55 0.88 -11.37
N SER A 159 12.71 1.29 -10.84
CA SER A 159 13.39 0.56 -9.76
C SER A 159 12.49 0.31 -8.55
N TRP A 160 11.63 1.27 -8.17
CA TRP A 160 10.69 1.15 -7.05
C TRP A 160 9.64 0.04 -7.22
N ALA A 161 9.43 -0.50 -8.44
CA ALA A 161 8.50 -1.60 -8.68
C ALA A 161 9.06 -2.98 -8.27
N TRP A 162 10.23 -3.03 -7.63
CA TRP A 162 10.89 -4.27 -7.19
C TRP A 162 10.05 -5.11 -6.21
N TRP A 163 9.14 -4.50 -5.45
CA TRP A 163 8.43 -5.17 -4.35
C TRP A 163 7.31 -6.10 -4.80
N ILE A 164 6.84 -5.97 -6.05
CA ILE A 164 5.79 -6.85 -6.56
C ILE A 164 6.42 -8.10 -7.19
N ASP A 165 6.24 -9.23 -6.51
CA ASP A 165 6.65 -10.57 -6.93
C ASP A 165 5.48 -11.55 -6.81
N GLU A 166 5.74 -12.84 -7.08
CA GLU A 166 4.71 -13.88 -7.01
C GLU A 166 4.17 -14.07 -5.58
N ASP A 167 5.05 -14.02 -4.57
CA ASP A 167 4.67 -14.16 -3.16
C ASP A 167 3.76 -13.00 -2.71
N GLU A 168 4.10 -11.77 -3.11
CA GLU A 168 3.30 -10.58 -2.81
C GLU A 168 1.92 -10.66 -3.50
N LEU A 169 1.85 -11.16 -4.74
CA LEU A 169 0.56 -11.42 -5.40
C LEU A 169 -0.27 -12.47 -4.68
N LEU A 170 0.34 -13.57 -4.23
CA LEU A 170 -0.35 -14.61 -3.47
C LEU A 170 -0.92 -14.04 -2.16
N ALA A 171 -0.12 -13.27 -1.43
CA ALA A 171 -0.58 -12.57 -0.22
C ALA A 171 -1.76 -11.62 -0.50
N HIS A 172 -1.68 -10.86 -1.60
CA HIS A 172 -2.78 -9.98 -2.01
C HIS A 172 -4.03 -10.75 -2.46
N ARG A 173 -3.88 -11.91 -3.10
CA ARG A 173 -4.99 -12.82 -3.43
C ARG A 173 -5.66 -13.33 -2.16
N GLY A 174 -4.88 -13.76 -1.16
CA GLY A 174 -5.39 -14.11 0.16
C GLY A 174 -6.18 -12.97 0.79
N ALA A 175 -5.65 -11.74 0.75
CA ALA A 175 -6.35 -10.57 1.29
C ALA A 175 -7.67 -10.27 0.56
N VAL A 176 -7.70 -10.42 -0.78
CA VAL A 176 -8.93 -10.27 -1.57
C VAL A 176 -9.96 -11.34 -1.21
N LEU A 177 -9.56 -12.61 -1.12
CA LEU A 177 -10.44 -13.71 -0.73
C LEU A 177 -11.00 -13.51 0.67
N ALA A 178 -10.18 -13.09 1.63
CA ALA A 178 -10.61 -12.76 2.98
C ALA A 178 -11.66 -11.63 2.99
N ASN A 179 -11.41 -10.56 2.24
CA ASN A 179 -12.37 -9.46 2.08
C ASN A 179 -13.66 -9.88 1.36
N LEU A 180 -13.65 -10.96 0.58
CA LEU A 180 -14.84 -11.54 -0.05
C LEU A 180 -15.53 -12.59 0.82
N GLY A 181 -14.99 -12.88 2.02
CA GLY A 181 -15.58 -13.88 2.93
C GLY A 181 -15.15 -15.32 2.63
N ARG A 182 -14.25 -15.55 1.68
CA ARG A 182 -13.72 -16.87 1.31
C ARG A 182 -12.55 -17.23 2.23
N LEU A 183 -12.82 -17.31 3.53
CA LEU A 183 -11.78 -17.30 4.57
C LEU A 183 -10.88 -18.53 4.52
N SER A 184 -11.46 -19.74 4.37
CA SER A 184 -10.69 -20.99 4.29
C SER A 184 -9.76 -21.03 3.06
N GLU A 185 -10.13 -20.36 1.97
CA GLU A 185 -9.28 -20.22 0.77
C GLU A 185 -8.22 -19.13 0.93
N ALA A 186 -8.48 -18.13 1.78
CA ALA A 186 -7.58 -17.03 2.04
C ALA A 186 -6.39 -17.43 2.94
N VAL A 187 -6.66 -18.18 4.02
CA VAL A 187 -5.64 -18.60 5.00
C VAL A 187 -4.38 -19.19 4.37
N PRO A 188 -4.43 -20.20 3.48
CA PRO A 188 -3.20 -20.80 2.94
C PRO A 188 -2.36 -19.83 2.09
N LEU A 189 -2.94 -18.73 1.61
CA LEU A 189 -2.25 -17.72 0.80
C LEU A 189 -1.66 -16.57 1.63
N LEU A 190 -2.00 -16.47 2.92
CA LEU A 190 -1.52 -15.41 3.80
C LEU A 190 -0.33 -15.95 4.61
N PRO A 191 0.92 -15.54 4.33
CA PRO A 191 2.09 -16.03 5.04
C PRO A 191 2.06 -15.71 6.54
N ASP A 192 2.67 -16.61 7.33
CA ASP A 192 2.96 -16.41 8.76
C ASP A 192 4.48 -16.26 9.00
N VAL A 193 5.15 -15.50 8.13
CA VAL A 193 6.57 -15.20 8.29
C VAL A 193 6.75 -13.77 8.76
N PRO A 194 7.63 -13.50 9.75
CA PRO A 194 8.09 -12.15 10.05
C PRO A 194 8.74 -11.53 8.81
N GLY A 195 8.60 -10.22 8.65
CA GLY A 195 9.16 -9.47 7.53
C GLY A 195 9.21 -7.98 7.85
N PRO A 196 9.54 -7.13 6.86
CA PRO A 196 9.53 -5.68 7.02
C PRO A 196 8.20 -5.18 7.61
N ARG A 197 8.25 -4.05 8.31
CA ARG A 197 7.11 -3.47 9.03
C ARG A 197 5.84 -3.33 8.16
N PHE A 198 5.98 -2.99 6.89
CA PHE A 198 4.85 -2.87 5.95
C PHE A 198 4.22 -4.22 5.56
N ARG A 199 4.97 -5.33 5.64
CA ARG A 199 4.47 -6.70 5.37
C ARG A 199 3.76 -7.32 6.58
N GLU A 200 3.91 -6.77 7.78
CA GLU A 200 3.17 -7.23 8.98
C GLU A 200 1.64 -7.21 8.80
N VAL A 201 1.13 -6.34 7.92
CA VAL A 201 -0.30 -6.28 7.60
C VAL A 201 -0.83 -7.61 7.06
N VAL A 202 -0.04 -8.32 6.26
CA VAL A 202 -0.45 -9.62 5.71
C VAL A 202 -0.58 -10.65 6.83
N ARG A 203 0.37 -10.66 7.77
CA ARG A 203 0.31 -11.53 8.96
C ARG A 203 -0.86 -11.16 9.88
N ALA A 204 -1.16 -9.88 10.03
CA ALA A 204 -2.36 -9.41 10.73
C ALA A 204 -3.65 -9.85 10.03
N MET A 205 -3.66 -9.87 8.69
CA MET A 205 -4.77 -10.42 7.90
C MET A 205 -4.92 -11.93 8.09
N ARG A 206 -3.81 -12.69 8.16
CA ARG A 206 -3.85 -14.11 8.48
C ARG A 206 -4.49 -14.33 9.85
N TYR A 207 -3.96 -13.66 10.87
CA TYR A 207 -4.43 -13.75 12.24
C TYR A 207 -5.94 -13.49 12.36
N ARG A 208 -6.44 -12.35 11.86
CA ARG A 208 -7.88 -12.03 11.93
C ARG A 208 -8.75 -13.04 11.17
N THR A 209 -8.23 -13.62 10.08
CA THR A 209 -8.96 -14.61 9.28
C THR A 209 -9.09 -15.93 10.04
N LEU A 210 -8.02 -16.38 10.70
CA LEU A 210 -8.03 -17.57 11.57
C LEU A 210 -8.96 -17.37 12.78
N VAL A 211 -8.95 -16.18 13.39
CA VAL A 211 -9.89 -15.83 14.47
C VAL A 211 -11.34 -15.89 13.99
N ALA A 212 -11.64 -15.33 12.81
CA ALA A 212 -12.98 -15.37 12.23
C ALA A 212 -13.46 -16.78 11.87
N LEU A 213 -12.54 -17.71 11.59
CA LEU A 213 -12.83 -19.14 11.37
C LEU A 213 -12.96 -19.94 12.68
N GLY A 214 -12.60 -19.37 13.84
CA GLY A 214 -12.50 -20.12 15.10
C GLY A 214 -11.29 -21.07 15.16
N GLU A 215 -10.31 -20.91 14.26
CA GLU A 215 -9.13 -21.77 14.14
C GLU A 215 -7.90 -21.23 14.89
N TRP A 216 -7.99 -20.02 15.46
CA TRP A 216 -6.90 -19.44 16.27
C TRP A 216 -7.00 -19.84 17.74
N THR A 217 -6.02 -20.59 18.23
CA THR A 217 -5.98 -21.10 19.61
C THR A 217 -4.89 -20.47 20.49
N GLY A 218 -3.99 -19.68 19.91
CA GLY A 218 -2.87 -19.05 20.63
C GLY A 218 -3.18 -17.65 21.20
N PRO A 219 -2.23 -17.03 21.91
CA PRO A 219 -2.33 -15.61 22.23
C PRO A 219 -2.28 -14.75 20.96
N PRO A 220 -2.85 -13.53 20.96
CA PRO A 220 -2.74 -12.61 19.83
C PRO A 220 -1.26 -12.32 19.50
N PRO A 221 -0.85 -12.36 18.22
CA PRO A 221 0.50 -11.96 17.83
C PRO A 221 0.77 -10.48 18.15
N VAL A 222 2.03 -10.17 18.43
CA VAL A 222 2.50 -8.78 18.56
C VAL A 222 2.77 -8.22 17.16
N PHE A 223 2.30 -6.99 16.91
CA PHE A 223 2.53 -6.24 15.69
C PHE A 223 3.19 -4.89 16.03
N THR A 224 4.28 -4.57 15.34
CA THR A 224 5.02 -3.31 15.50
C THR A 224 4.41 -2.18 14.68
N SER A 225 3.82 -2.50 13.52
CA SER A 225 3.14 -1.54 12.64
C SER A 225 1.78 -1.09 13.20
N PRO A 226 1.50 0.22 13.32
CA PRO A 226 0.16 0.72 13.65
C PRO A 226 -0.92 0.19 12.70
N ARG A 227 -0.65 0.13 11.39
CA ARG A 227 -1.56 -0.43 10.39
C ARG A 227 -1.81 -1.92 10.57
N ALA A 228 -0.78 -2.69 10.94
CA ALA A 228 -0.95 -4.11 11.26
C ALA A 228 -1.79 -4.31 12.54
N ARG A 229 -1.54 -3.53 13.60
CA ARG A 229 -2.38 -3.53 14.81
C ARG A 229 -3.84 -3.20 14.50
N ARG A 230 -4.10 -2.18 13.68
CA ARG A 230 -5.46 -1.83 13.24
C ARG A 230 -6.10 -2.97 12.45
N THR A 231 -5.34 -3.57 11.53
CA THR A 231 -5.80 -4.68 10.69
C THR A 231 -6.20 -5.89 11.53
N ALA A 232 -5.39 -6.26 12.51
CA ALA A 232 -5.62 -7.39 13.40
C ALA A 232 -6.89 -7.22 14.26
N ARG A 233 -7.23 -5.99 14.64
CA ARG A 233 -8.43 -5.66 15.42
C ARG A 233 -9.69 -5.44 14.58
N SER A 234 -9.53 -5.24 13.27
CA SER A 234 -10.67 -4.98 12.39
C SER A 234 -11.44 -6.27 12.16
N PRO A 235 -12.77 -6.29 12.38
CA PRO A 235 -13.56 -7.48 12.13
C PRO A 235 -13.47 -7.87 10.65
N VAL A 236 -13.38 -9.17 10.39
CA VAL A 236 -13.67 -9.70 9.05
C VAL A 236 -15.16 -9.48 8.85
N ALA A 237 -15.55 -8.64 7.88
CA ALA A 237 -16.94 -8.22 7.80
C ALA A 237 -17.87 -9.45 7.67
N ASP A 238 -18.92 -9.40 8.48
CA ASP A 238 -19.76 -10.53 8.84
C ASP A 238 -20.44 -11.15 7.61
N LEU A 239 -20.50 -12.48 7.56
CA LEU A 239 -21.07 -13.26 6.46
C LEU A 239 -22.61 -13.33 6.54
N SER A 240 -23.21 -12.74 7.59
CA SER A 240 -24.59 -12.97 8.02
C SER A 240 -25.65 -12.08 7.35
N THR A 241 -25.29 -11.10 6.51
CA THR A 241 -26.25 -10.16 5.90
C THR A 241 -26.37 -10.25 4.37
N GLY A 242 -26.14 -11.43 3.80
CA GLY A 242 -26.39 -11.69 2.38
C GLY A 242 -27.45 -12.78 2.19
N CYS A 243 -28.71 -12.45 2.45
CA CYS A 243 -29.89 -13.20 2.03
C CYS A 243 -30.81 -12.24 1.27
#